data_AF-A0A959WKI2-F1
#
_entry.id   AF-A0A959WKI2-F1
#
_cell.length_a   1.000
_cell.length_b   1.000
_cell.length_c   1.000
_cell.angle_alpha   90.00
_cell.angle_beta   90.00
_cell.angle_gamma   90.00
#
_symmetry.space_group_name_H-M   'P 1'
#
loop_
_entity.id
_entity.type
_entity.pdbx_description
1 polymer ?
#
loop_
_entity_poly.entity_id
_entity_poly.type
_entity_poly.pdbx_seq_one_letter_code
_entity_poly.pdbx_strand_id
1 'polypeptide(L)' 'MLRLRADVLQSKRDRLIADLAAIDGVRRLTSDPELRSGQNLISADVEPAAADDVLEALHALDLHHEDFVLVREEVLTQGL' A
#
# COMPACT_ATOMS: atom_id res chain seq x y z
N MET A 1 -6.86 9.02 7.81
CA MET A 1 -6.34 8.44 6.56
C MET A 1 -5.29 7.41 6.96
N LEU A 2 -5.20 6.30 6.26
CA LEU A 2 -4.18 5.27 6.49
C LEU A 2 -3.14 5.40 5.38
N ARG A 3 -1.88 5.11 5.70
CA ARG A 3 -0.76 5.05 4.77
C ARG A 3 -0.36 3.60 4.65
N LEU A 4 -0.61 3.00 3.48
CA LEU A 4 -0.10 1.70 3.10
C LEU A 4 1.34 1.83 2.63
N ARG A 5 2.19 0.93 3.11
CA ARG A 5 3.50 0.60 2.56
C ARG A 5 3.57 -0.90 2.41
N ALA A 6 3.78 -1.40 1.22
CA ALA A 6 3.90 -2.83 0.95
C ALA A 6 5.13 -3.08 0.07
N ASP A 7 5.99 -3.97 0.54
CA ASP A 7 7.12 -4.48 -0.20
C ASP A 7 6.67 -5.67 -1.04
N VAL A 8 6.81 -5.55 -2.35
CA VAL A 8 6.32 -6.55 -3.29
C VAL A 8 7.39 -6.90 -4.31
N LEU A 9 7.48 -8.17 -4.67
CA LEU A 9 8.34 -8.62 -5.76
C LEU A 9 7.97 -7.91 -7.06
N GLN A 10 8.97 -7.60 -7.89
CA GLN A 10 8.76 -6.94 -9.19
C GLN A 10 7.72 -7.67 -10.05
N SER A 11 7.70 -9.01 -10.03
CA SER A 11 6.75 -9.82 -10.79
C SER A 11 5.29 -9.67 -10.34
N LYS A 12 5.05 -9.24 -9.09
CA LYS A 12 3.70 -9.05 -8.50
C LYS A 12 3.27 -7.57 -8.46
N ARG A 13 4.21 -6.64 -8.68
CA ARG A 13 4.02 -5.18 -8.61
C ARG A 13 2.84 -4.70 -9.46
N ASP A 14 2.86 -4.97 -10.76
CA ASP A 14 1.85 -4.44 -11.69
C ASP A 14 0.44 -4.96 -11.38
N ARG A 15 0.35 -6.19 -10.88
CA ARG A 15 -0.91 -6.77 -10.41
C ARG A 15 -1.42 -6.07 -9.16
N LEU A 16 -0.55 -5.88 -8.14
CA LEU A 16 -0.91 -5.17 -6.91
C LEU A 16 -1.37 -3.74 -7.21
N ILE A 17 -0.68 -3.04 -8.10
CA ILE A 17 -1.06 -1.68 -8.53
C ILE A 17 -2.45 -1.67 -9.15
N ALA A 18 -2.76 -2.63 -10.03
CA ALA A 18 -4.06 -2.72 -10.67
C ALA A 18 -5.18 -3.04 -9.64
N ASP A 19 -4.93 -3.97 -8.73
CA ASP A 19 -5.89 -4.34 -7.67
C ASP A 19 -6.14 -3.14 -6.73
N LEU A 20 -5.09 -2.46 -6.27
CA LEU A 20 -5.21 -1.27 -5.41
C LEU A 20 -5.89 -0.10 -6.13
N ALA A 21 -5.62 0.10 -7.42
CA ALA A 21 -6.25 1.18 -8.19
C ALA A 21 -7.75 0.94 -8.45
N ALA A 22 -8.23 -0.30 -8.31
CA ALA A 22 -9.64 -0.64 -8.45
C ALA A 22 -10.45 -0.46 -7.15
N ILE A 23 -9.79 -0.29 -6.00
CA ILE A 23 -10.44 -0.13 -4.70
C ILE A 23 -10.84 1.34 -4.50
N ASP A 24 -12.13 1.56 -4.27
CA ASP A 24 -12.66 2.87 -3.94
C ASP A 24 -12.16 3.29 -2.54
N GLY A 25 -11.44 4.41 -2.47
CA GLY A 25 -10.79 4.88 -1.24
C GLY A 25 -9.27 4.70 -1.19
N VAL A 26 -8.66 4.09 -2.21
CA VAL A 26 -7.21 4.12 -2.40
C VAL A 26 -6.81 5.34 -3.25
N ARG A 27 -5.86 6.13 -2.76
CA ARG A 27 -5.39 7.36 -3.40
C ARG A 27 -3.86 7.45 -3.32
N ARG A 28 -3.28 8.33 -4.15
CA ARG A 28 -1.83 8.63 -4.14
C ARG A 28 -0.96 7.37 -4.16
N LEU A 29 -1.34 6.41 -5.00
CA LEU A 29 -0.58 5.20 -5.26
C LEU A 29 0.74 5.54 -5.94
N THR A 30 1.86 5.14 -5.32
CA THR A 30 3.21 5.29 -5.83
C THR A 30 3.96 3.96 -5.74
N SER A 31 4.90 3.74 -6.64
CA SER A 31 5.74 2.55 -6.66
C SER A 31 7.19 2.96 -6.82
N ASP A 32 8.02 2.61 -5.86
CA ASP A 32 9.46 2.89 -5.89
C ASP A 32 10.24 1.58 -5.95
N PRO A 33 11.15 1.41 -6.93
CA PRO A 33 11.98 0.21 -7.00
C PRO A 33 13.01 0.24 -5.86
N GLU A 34 13.02 -0.81 -5.05
CA GLU A 34 13.97 -0.95 -3.96
C GLU A 34 15.28 -1.55 -4.51
N LEU A 35 16.25 -0.66 -4.76
CA LEU A 35 17.53 -0.96 -5.43
C LEU A 35 18.38 -2.05 -4.73
N ARG A 36 18.10 -2.35 -3.46
CA ARG A 36 18.87 -3.30 -2.64
C ARG A 36 18.32 -4.72 -2.65
N SER A 37 17.01 -4.87 -2.86
CA SER A 37 16.29 -6.12 -2.58
C SER A 37 15.65 -6.75 -3.83
N GLY A 38 15.61 -6.03 -4.96
CA GLY A 38 14.86 -6.46 -6.15
C GLY A 38 13.33 -6.42 -5.96
N GLN A 39 12.90 -5.79 -4.87
CA GLN A 39 11.51 -5.58 -4.50
C GLN A 39 11.09 -4.17 -4.90
N ASN A 40 9.80 -3.90 -4.89
CA ASN A 40 9.23 -2.57 -5.11
C ASN A 40 8.43 -2.20 -3.87
N LEU A 41 8.70 -1.02 -3.36
CA LEU A 41 7.91 -0.45 -2.29
C LEU A 41 6.70 0.25 -2.92
N ILE A 42 5.53 -0.34 -2.73
CA ILE A 42 4.25 0.30 -3.04
C ILE A 42 3.83 1.15 -1.86
N SER A 43 3.50 2.42 -2.10
CA SER A 43 2.88 3.28 -1.10
C SER A 43 1.54 3.79 -1.60
N ALA A 44 0.54 3.84 -0.73
CA ALA A 44 -0.75 4.43 -1.07
C ALA A 44 -1.39 5.05 0.18
N ASP A 45 -2.24 6.05 -0.03
CA ASP A 45 -3.14 6.51 1.00
C ASP A 45 -4.46 5.74 0.90
N VAL A 46 -4.91 5.17 2.01
CA VAL A 46 -6.07 4.30 2.09
C VAL A 46 -7.08 4.90 3.05
N GLU A 47 -8.32 5.03 2.61
CA GLU A 47 -9.42 5.41 3.48
C GLU A 47 -9.72 4.25 4.46
N PRO A 48 -10.06 4.53 5.72
CA PRO A 48 -10.28 3.47 6.72
C PRO A 48 -11.41 2.50 6.34
N ALA A 49 -12.37 2.93 5.52
CA ALA A 49 -13.42 2.07 4.98
C ALA A 49 -12.91 1.08 3.92
N ALA A 50 -11.80 1.40 3.24
CA ALA A 50 -11.16 0.57 2.22
C ALA A 50 -10.01 -0.30 2.80
N ALA A 51 -9.77 -0.22 4.12
CA ALA A 51 -8.67 -0.92 4.75
C ALA A 51 -8.82 -2.44 4.64
N ASP A 52 -10.02 -2.97 4.85
CA ASP A 52 -10.32 -4.40 4.73
C ASP A 52 -10.12 -4.88 3.28
N ASP A 53 -10.63 -4.16 2.28
CA ASP A 53 -10.46 -4.49 0.86
C ASP A 53 -8.97 -4.50 0.44
N VAL A 54 -8.20 -3.54 0.94
CA VAL A 54 -6.75 -3.47 0.71
C VAL A 54 -6.04 -4.66 1.35
N LEU A 55 -6.40 -5.04 2.58
CA LEU A 55 -5.83 -6.21 3.24
C LEU A 55 -6.14 -7.49 2.48
N GLU A 56 -7.37 -7.65 1.98
CA GLU A 56 -7.74 -8.79 1.14
C GLU A 56 -6.92 -8.85 -0.16
N ALA A 57 -6.70 -7.71 -0.83
CA ALA A 57 -5.87 -7.64 -2.03
C ALA A 57 -4.39 -8.03 -1.77
N LEU A 58 -3.84 -7.61 -0.63
CA LEU A 58 -2.48 -7.99 -0.21
C LEU A 58 -2.40 -9.49 0.09
N HIS A 59 -3.38 -10.03 0.82
CA HIS A 59 -3.48 -11.47 1.11
C HIS A 59 -3.62 -12.31 -0.16
N ALA A 60 -4.38 -11.86 -1.15
CA ALA A 60 -4.52 -12.55 -2.44
C ALA A 60 -3.20 -12.66 -3.22
N LEU A 61 -2.23 -11.82 -2.89
CA LEU A 61 -0.89 -11.81 -3.47
C LEU A 61 0.14 -12.53 -2.59
N ASP A 62 -0.29 -13.22 -1.54
CA ASP A 62 0.57 -13.96 -0.61
C ASP A 62 1.56 -13.03 0.11
N LEU A 63 1.18 -11.76 0.33
CA LEU A 63 1.93 -10.81 1.14
C LEU A 63 1.54 -11.01 2.61
N HIS A 64 2.52 -11.29 3.44
CA HIS A 64 2.31 -11.45 4.88
C HIS A 64 2.38 -10.09 5.59
N HIS A 65 1.93 -10.05 6.84
CA HIS A 65 2.03 -8.89 7.73
C HIS A 65 3.46 -8.34 7.94
N GLU A 66 4.49 -9.07 7.49
CA GLU A 66 5.89 -8.64 7.54
C GLU A 66 6.27 -7.85 6.28
N ASP A 67 5.55 -8.06 5.19
CA ASP A 67 5.76 -7.45 3.88
C ASP A 67 4.97 -6.15 3.70
N PHE A 68 4.08 -5.81 4.64
CA PHE A 68 3.34 -4.55 4.58
C PHE A 68 3.10 -3.93 5.95
N VAL A 69 2.97 -2.61 5.94
CA VAL A 69 2.62 -1.79 7.10
C VAL A 69 1.51 -0.84 6.69
N LEU A 70 0.44 -0.84 7.48
CA LEU A 70 -0.65 0.11 7.38
C LEU A 70 -0.60 1.06 8.58
N VAL A 71 -0.11 2.27 8.39
CA VAL A 71 0.02 3.27 9.47
C VAL A 71 -1.13 4.25 9.40
N ARG A 72 -1.77 4.58 10.52
CA ARG A 72 -2.68 5.72 10.55
C ARG A 72 -1.88 7.02 10.43
N GLU A 73 -2.05 7.73 9.32
CA GLU A 73 -1.47 9.06 9.17
C GLU A 73 -2.40 10.06 9.88
N GLU A 74 -1.99 10.49 11.07
CA GLU A 74 -2.56 11.67 11.71
C GLU A 74 -1.87 12.89 11.09
N VAL A 75 -2.61 13.66 10.28
CA VAL A 75 -2.16 14.96 9.82
C VAL A 75 -2.10 15.85 11.05
N LEU A 76 -0.93 15.90 11.70
CA LEU A 76 -0.62 16.92 12.67
C LEU A 76 -0.47 18.23 11.88
N THR A 77 -1.58 18.90 11.59
CA THR A 77 -1.56 20.34 11.36
C THR A 77 -1.03 20.97 12.64
N GLN A 78 0.28 21.15 12.75
CA GLN A 78 0.84 22.11 13.69
C GLN A 78 0.29 23.47 13.28
N GLY A 79 -0.74 23.93 13.99
CA GLY A 79 -1.22 25.29 13.90
C GLY A 79 -0.06 26.24 14.21
N LEU A 80 0.24 27.10 13.23
CA LEU A 80 1.13 28.25 13.34
C LEU A 80 0.54 29.30 14.28
#